data_AF-A0A699ZBI4-F1
#
_entry.id   AF-A0A699ZBI4-F1
#
_cell.length_a   1.000
_cell.length_b   1.000
_cell.length_c   1.000
_cell.angle_alpha   90.00
_cell.angle_beta   90.00
_cell.angle_gamma   90.00
#
_symmetry.space_group_name_H-M   'P 1'
#
loop_
_entity.id
_entity.type
_entity.pdbx_description
1 polymer ?
#
loop_
_entity_poly.entity_id
_entity_poly.type
_entity_poly.pdbx_seq_one_letter_code
_entity_poly.pdbx_strand_id
1 'polypeptide(L)'
;MPGYGAGTGFFFKNLEGLSSTFRLYAVDWLGTALSGRPDYQAKSREQSESFFLDSLKKWKQQVGLGAEPVILVGHSLGGYLAACYALAHPEDVKHLVLVCPAGVPQAPEDWQRNVLGSSSGWRSQAFRAAMWAWEAGMTPHALVRTLGPWGPGLCEKYVVNRFSHHGDTMSSTEINWFKQYFYHSVAAPGSGEYALRHLLAPGAWAHEPLTNRLQELKVPVTFIYGKEDWMRPQHAVELVEKLKQQRQPRVSVLPA
;
A
#
# COMPACT_ATOMS: atom_id res chain seq x y z
N MET A 1 7.31 -2.07 4.75
CA MET A 1 5.85 -2.23 4.90
C MET A 1 5.20 -2.38 3.52
N PRO A 2 4.43 -3.46 3.28
CA PRO A 2 3.76 -3.73 2.01
C PRO A 2 2.52 -2.82 1.79
N GLY A 3 2.05 -2.80 0.54
CA GLY A 3 0.81 -2.11 0.14
C GLY A 3 -0.42 -3.01 0.24
N TYR A 4 -1.58 -2.53 -0.24
CA TYR A 4 -2.79 -3.33 -0.28
C TYR A 4 -2.63 -4.59 -1.16
N GLY A 5 -3.15 -5.73 -0.68
CA GLY A 5 -3.07 -7.02 -1.37
C GLY A 5 -1.66 -7.59 -1.49
N ALA A 6 -0.66 -6.88 -1.00
CA ALA A 6 0.72 -7.33 -0.94
C ALA A 6 1.07 -7.76 0.48
N GLY A 7 2.08 -8.62 0.57
CA GLY A 7 2.83 -8.85 1.79
C GLY A 7 4.32 -8.66 1.55
N THR A 8 5.11 -8.86 2.58
CA THR A 8 6.57 -8.79 2.63
C THR A 8 7.28 -9.63 1.56
N GLY A 9 6.66 -10.72 1.10
CA GLY A 9 7.17 -11.53 -0.01
C GLY A 9 7.29 -10.76 -1.33
N PHE A 10 6.57 -9.63 -1.52
CA PHE A 10 6.77 -8.75 -2.69
C PHE A 10 8.13 -8.06 -2.72
N PHE A 11 8.85 -8.02 -1.59
CA PHE A 11 10.16 -7.39 -1.48
C PHE A 11 11.33 -8.38 -1.56
N PHE A 12 11.09 -9.68 -1.79
CA PHE A 12 12.11 -10.72 -1.57
C PHE A 12 13.43 -10.47 -2.32
N LYS A 13 13.37 -9.99 -3.57
CA LYS A 13 14.54 -9.58 -4.38
C LYS A 13 15.33 -8.39 -3.82
N ASN A 14 14.72 -7.58 -2.95
CA ASN A 14 15.35 -6.44 -2.29
C ASN A 14 15.91 -6.79 -0.90
N LEU A 15 15.39 -7.85 -0.24
CA LEU A 15 15.71 -8.15 1.16
C LEU A 15 17.19 -8.46 1.37
N GLU A 16 17.81 -9.26 0.51
CA GLU A 16 19.22 -9.64 0.59
C GLU A 16 20.13 -8.40 0.56
N GLY A 17 20.01 -7.60 -0.51
CA GLY A 17 20.80 -6.37 -0.67
C GLY A 17 20.60 -5.36 0.46
N LEU A 18 19.36 -5.18 0.96
CA LEU A 18 19.09 -4.31 2.10
C LEU A 18 19.66 -4.87 3.42
N SER A 19 19.59 -6.18 3.64
CA SER A 19 20.07 -6.85 4.85
C SER A 19 21.60 -6.80 5.00
N SER A 20 22.34 -6.64 3.90
CA SER A 20 23.80 -6.43 3.91
C SER A 20 24.23 -5.16 4.65
N THR A 21 23.34 -4.16 4.72
CA THR A 21 23.64 -2.81 5.20
C THR A 21 22.80 -2.41 6.42
N PHE A 22 21.59 -2.96 6.55
CA PHE A 22 20.63 -2.58 7.59
C PHE A 22 20.17 -3.81 8.40
N ARG A 23 19.93 -3.61 9.71
CA ARG A 23 19.14 -4.54 10.53
C ARG A 23 17.69 -4.50 10.04
N LEU A 24 17.39 -5.34 9.05
CA LEU A 24 16.16 -5.27 8.27
C LEU A 24 15.00 -5.99 8.96
N TYR A 25 13.86 -5.30 9.07
CA TYR A 25 12.60 -5.87 9.51
C TYR A 25 11.56 -5.77 8.39
N ALA A 26 11.19 -6.92 7.82
CA ALA A 26 10.10 -7.04 6.88
C ALA A 26 8.82 -7.42 7.65
N VAL A 27 7.85 -6.51 7.72
CA VAL A 27 6.63 -6.66 8.52
C VAL A 27 5.38 -6.55 7.64
N ASP A 28 4.53 -7.57 7.71
CA ASP A 28 3.16 -7.54 7.17
C ASP A 28 2.26 -6.72 8.10
N TRP A 29 1.31 -5.96 7.55
CA TRP A 29 0.35 -5.22 8.39
C TRP A 29 -0.62 -6.18 9.07
N LEU A 30 -1.06 -5.86 10.29
CA LEU A 30 -2.11 -6.63 10.97
C LEU A 30 -3.32 -6.83 10.06
N GLY A 31 -3.87 -8.04 10.03
CA GLY A 31 -5.00 -8.36 9.16
C GLY A 31 -4.66 -8.52 7.67
N THR A 32 -3.38 -8.52 7.29
CA THR A 32 -2.90 -8.70 5.89
C THR A 32 -1.86 -9.82 5.79
N ALA A 33 -1.67 -10.35 4.57
CA ALA A 33 -0.69 -11.38 4.23
C ALA A 33 -0.52 -12.50 5.29
N LEU A 34 0.67 -12.69 5.86
CA LEU A 34 0.93 -13.74 6.86
C LEU A 34 0.73 -13.28 8.31
N SER A 35 0.37 -12.02 8.55
CA SER A 35 -0.03 -11.56 9.88
C SER A 35 -1.39 -12.10 10.31
N GLY A 36 -1.60 -12.15 11.63
CA GLY A 36 -2.85 -12.57 12.24
C GLY A 36 -4.05 -11.79 11.69
N ARG A 37 -5.20 -12.47 11.60
CA ARG A 37 -6.46 -11.96 11.02
C ARG A 37 -7.52 -11.78 12.12
N PRO A 38 -7.38 -10.79 13.02
CA PRO A 38 -8.42 -10.49 14.01
C PRO A 38 -9.67 -9.93 13.34
N ASP A 39 -10.82 -10.03 14.03
CA ASP A 39 -12.05 -9.39 13.57
C ASP A 39 -11.86 -7.88 13.42
N TYR A 40 -12.19 -7.37 12.24
CA TYR A 40 -12.05 -5.96 11.92
C TYR A 40 -13.32 -5.20 12.33
N GLN A 41 -13.20 -4.34 13.33
CA GLN A 41 -14.33 -3.66 13.98
C GLN A 41 -14.39 -2.15 13.72
N ALA A 42 -13.43 -1.58 12.97
CA ALA A 42 -13.36 -0.15 12.70
C ALA A 42 -14.44 0.30 11.70
N LYS A 43 -15.03 1.48 11.98
CA LYS A 43 -16.18 2.06 11.27
C LYS A 43 -15.89 3.43 10.66
N SER A 44 -14.69 3.97 10.88
CA SER A 44 -14.23 5.24 10.34
C SER A 44 -12.79 5.13 9.83
N ARG A 45 -12.34 6.15 9.08
CA ARG A 45 -10.97 6.29 8.61
C ARG A 45 -9.97 6.30 9.77
N GLU A 46 -10.25 7.07 10.82
CA GLU A 46 -9.38 7.25 11.99
C GLU A 46 -9.17 5.92 12.71
N GLN A 47 -10.27 5.19 12.96
CA GLN A 47 -10.21 3.84 13.54
C GLN A 47 -9.49 2.84 12.63
N SER A 48 -9.57 3.03 11.32
CA SER A 48 -8.84 2.22 10.32
C SER A 48 -7.34 2.50 10.32
N GLU A 49 -6.94 3.76 10.47
CA GLU A 49 -5.53 4.13 10.67
C GLU A 49 -5.02 3.55 11.99
N SER A 50 -5.72 3.79 13.12
CA SER A 50 -5.34 3.24 14.43
C SER A 50 -5.19 1.71 14.43
N PHE A 51 -6.07 0.96 13.75
CA PHE A 51 -5.96 -0.50 13.63
C PHE A 51 -4.58 -0.96 13.13
N PHE A 52 -3.99 -0.24 12.17
CA PHE A 52 -2.65 -0.52 11.66
C PHE A 52 -1.56 0.13 12.52
N LEU A 53 -1.70 1.41 12.86
CA LEU A 53 -0.69 2.20 13.56
C LEU A 53 -0.40 1.64 14.97
N ASP A 54 -1.45 1.35 15.74
CA ASP A 54 -1.32 0.78 17.09
C ASP A 54 -0.68 -0.61 17.05
N SER A 55 -1.00 -1.39 16.00
CA SER A 55 -0.42 -2.73 15.81
C SER A 55 1.09 -2.65 15.54
N LEU A 56 1.53 -1.66 14.74
CA LEU A 56 2.94 -1.42 14.45
C LEU A 56 3.70 -0.92 15.69
N LYS A 57 3.10 -0.03 16.49
CA LYS A 57 3.72 0.47 17.74
C LYS A 57 3.88 -0.65 18.77
N LYS A 58 2.83 -1.46 18.98
CA LYS A 58 2.88 -2.66 19.85
C LYS A 58 3.90 -3.68 19.35
N TRP A 59 3.97 -3.91 18.03
CA TRP A 59 4.98 -4.79 17.43
C TRP A 59 6.40 -4.28 17.67
N LYS A 60 6.69 -2.98 17.44
CA LYS A 60 8.00 -2.36 17.75
C LYS A 60 8.41 -2.63 19.19
N GLN A 61 7.49 -2.42 20.14
CA GLN A 61 7.74 -2.68 21.57
C GLN A 61 8.08 -4.16 21.84
N GLN A 62 7.29 -5.10 21.29
CA GLN A 62 7.49 -6.53 21.45
C GLN A 62 8.83 -7.04 20.90
N VAL A 63 9.32 -6.49 19.79
CA VAL A 63 10.62 -6.88 19.20
C VAL A 63 11.83 -6.10 19.75
N GLY A 64 11.64 -5.34 20.83
CA GLY A 64 12.73 -4.59 21.50
C GLY A 64 13.12 -3.27 20.83
N LEU A 65 12.33 -2.77 19.88
CA LEU A 65 12.57 -1.49 19.17
C LEU A 65 11.75 -0.33 19.75
N GLY A 66 11.11 -0.51 20.92
CA GLY A 66 10.16 0.46 21.49
C GLY A 66 10.74 1.83 21.86
N ALA A 67 12.07 1.91 22.08
CA ALA A 67 12.78 3.17 22.36
C ALA A 67 13.68 3.63 21.21
N GLU A 68 13.74 2.88 20.10
CA GLU A 68 14.64 3.16 18.97
C GLU A 68 13.87 3.82 17.82
N PRO A 69 14.29 5.01 17.34
CA PRO A 69 13.71 5.60 16.13
C PRO A 69 14.20 4.85 14.88
N VAL A 70 13.25 4.34 14.08
CA VAL A 70 13.55 3.45 12.93
C VAL A 70 13.49 4.19 11.59
N ILE A 71 14.17 3.66 10.56
CA ILE A 71 13.90 4.07 9.18
C ILE A 71 12.66 3.31 8.71
N LEU A 72 11.57 4.02 8.46
CA LEU A 72 10.28 3.41 8.10
C LEU A 72 10.09 3.47 6.58
N VAL A 73 10.08 2.30 5.92
CA VAL A 73 9.90 2.17 4.47
C VAL A 73 8.51 1.62 4.17
N GLY A 74 7.71 2.37 3.40
CA GLY A 74 6.34 1.98 3.04
C GLY A 74 6.06 2.07 1.53
N HIS A 75 5.46 1.02 0.97
CA HIS A 75 5.06 0.97 -0.43
C HIS A 75 3.54 1.14 -0.62
N SER A 76 3.09 1.96 -1.58
CA SER A 76 1.66 2.14 -1.90
C SER A 76 0.82 2.49 -0.65
N LEU A 77 -0.22 1.73 -0.31
CA LEU A 77 -0.98 1.92 0.94
C LEU A 77 -0.10 1.81 2.20
N GLY A 78 0.95 0.99 2.17
CA GLY A 78 1.94 0.93 3.24
C GLY A 78 2.75 2.21 3.37
N GLY A 79 2.92 2.97 2.29
CA GLY A 79 3.48 4.32 2.30
C GLY A 79 2.53 5.32 2.96
N TYR A 80 1.24 5.25 2.66
CA TYR A 80 0.21 6.04 3.35
C TYR A 80 0.20 5.77 4.85
N LEU A 81 0.11 4.51 5.27
CA LEU A 81 0.10 4.12 6.68
C LEU A 81 1.42 4.47 7.38
N ALA A 82 2.57 4.34 6.71
CA ALA A 82 3.86 4.77 7.24
C ALA A 82 3.95 6.30 7.44
N ALA A 83 3.38 7.09 6.52
CA ALA A 83 3.26 8.54 6.69
C ALA A 83 2.35 8.90 7.87
N CYS A 84 1.20 8.24 8.00
CA CYS A 84 0.30 8.44 9.14
C CYS A 84 0.99 8.10 10.47
N TYR A 85 1.74 6.98 10.52
CA TYR A 85 2.53 6.60 11.69
C TYR A 85 3.59 7.66 12.05
N ALA A 86 4.35 8.15 11.07
CA ALA A 86 5.39 9.16 11.28
C ALA A 86 4.82 10.55 11.68
N LEU A 87 3.59 10.87 11.28
CA LEU A 87 2.86 12.06 11.73
C LEU A 87 2.41 11.94 13.19
N ALA A 88 1.88 10.78 13.58
CA ALA A 88 1.40 10.50 14.93
C ALA A 88 2.54 10.29 15.95
N HIS A 89 3.64 9.68 15.51
CA HIS A 89 4.78 9.28 16.32
C HIS A 89 6.12 9.68 15.67
N PRO A 90 6.39 10.99 15.48
CA PRO A 90 7.65 11.47 14.89
C PRO A 90 8.88 11.05 15.71
N GLU A 91 8.73 10.83 17.02
CA GLU A 91 9.78 10.31 17.90
C GLU A 91 10.19 8.85 17.58
N ASP A 92 9.29 8.07 16.98
CA ASP A 92 9.54 6.68 16.62
C ASP A 92 10.25 6.48 15.27
N VAL A 93 10.44 7.56 14.49
CA VAL A 93 10.86 7.51 13.08
C VAL A 93 12.06 8.40 12.82
N LYS A 94 13.21 7.78 12.49
CA LYS A 94 14.45 8.48 12.13
C LYS A 94 14.39 9.08 10.71
N HIS A 95 13.76 8.38 9.79
CA HIS A 95 13.60 8.77 8.37
C HIS A 95 12.42 8.02 7.76
N LEU A 96 11.57 8.72 7.01
CA LEU A 96 10.44 8.13 6.29
C LEU A 96 10.79 7.92 4.80
N VAL A 97 10.67 6.69 4.29
CA VAL A 97 10.88 6.37 2.88
C VAL A 97 9.58 5.90 2.26
N LEU A 98 9.06 6.68 1.31
CA LEU A 98 7.78 6.46 0.66
C LEU A 98 8.02 5.96 -0.77
N VAL A 99 7.76 4.68 -1.02
CA VAL A 99 7.90 4.04 -2.33
C VAL A 99 6.53 4.04 -3.01
N CYS A 100 6.35 4.87 -4.03
CA CYS A 100 5.07 5.11 -4.72
C CYS A 100 3.86 5.13 -3.75
N PRO A 101 3.85 6.00 -2.74
CA PRO A 101 2.79 6.06 -1.73
C PRO A 101 1.42 6.36 -2.34
N ALA A 102 0.39 5.66 -1.84
CA ALA A 102 -0.99 6.00 -2.14
C ALA A 102 -1.37 7.36 -1.51
N GLY A 103 -2.32 8.07 -2.13
CA GLY A 103 -2.89 9.27 -1.55
C GLY A 103 -2.01 10.52 -1.55
N VAL A 104 -0.90 10.57 -2.30
CA VAL A 104 -0.12 11.83 -2.43
C VAL A 104 -0.97 12.94 -3.07
N PRO A 105 -1.44 12.84 -4.33
CA PRO A 105 -2.36 13.82 -4.87
C PRO A 105 -3.77 13.67 -4.28
N GLN A 106 -4.47 14.80 -4.24
CA GLN A 106 -5.92 14.85 -4.03
C GLN A 106 -6.64 14.34 -5.29
N ALA A 107 -7.80 13.72 -5.11
CA ALA A 107 -8.66 13.33 -6.23
C ALA A 107 -9.19 14.59 -6.96
N PRO A 108 -9.11 14.68 -8.29
CA PRO A 108 -9.77 15.74 -9.07
C PRO A 108 -11.27 15.77 -8.78
N GLU A 109 -11.92 16.94 -8.68
CA GLU A 109 -13.34 17.03 -8.31
C GLU A 109 -14.28 16.20 -9.22
N ASP A 110 -13.89 16.02 -10.47
CA ASP A 110 -14.59 15.27 -11.51
C ASP A 110 -14.09 13.83 -11.70
N TRP A 111 -13.24 13.29 -10.80
CA TRP A 111 -12.60 11.97 -10.96
C TRP A 111 -13.61 10.86 -11.24
N GLN A 112 -14.75 10.85 -10.53
CA GLN A 112 -15.82 9.87 -10.74
C GLN A 112 -16.41 9.99 -12.15
N ARG A 113 -16.65 11.21 -12.62
CA ARG A 113 -17.22 11.50 -13.94
C ARG A 113 -16.26 11.10 -15.06
N ASN A 114 -14.97 11.31 -14.88
CA ASN A 114 -13.94 10.95 -15.86
C ASN A 114 -13.75 9.44 -16.00
N VAL A 115 -13.95 8.65 -14.94
CA VAL A 115 -13.88 7.18 -15.04
C VAL A 115 -15.22 6.55 -15.44
N LEU A 116 -16.36 7.12 -15.01
CA LEU A 116 -17.70 6.68 -15.43
C LEU A 116 -18.01 7.00 -16.90
N GLY A 117 -17.47 8.11 -17.41
CA GLY A 117 -17.83 8.70 -18.70
C GLY A 117 -19.28 9.18 -18.76
N SER A 118 -19.66 9.78 -19.89
CA SER A 118 -21.06 10.15 -20.19
C SER A 118 -21.87 9.01 -20.84
N SER A 119 -21.27 7.83 -21.02
CA SER A 119 -21.89 6.73 -21.80
C SER A 119 -22.66 5.73 -20.93
N SER A 120 -23.77 5.20 -21.45
CA SER A 120 -24.60 4.15 -20.85
C SER A 120 -24.17 2.72 -21.22
N GLY A 121 -22.99 2.56 -21.86
CA GLY A 121 -22.50 1.27 -22.34
C GLY A 121 -22.13 0.27 -21.23
N TRP A 122 -21.99 -1.01 -21.60
CA TRP A 122 -21.73 -2.09 -20.64
C TRP A 122 -20.49 -1.86 -19.76
N ARG A 123 -19.45 -1.17 -20.27
CA ARG A 123 -18.24 -0.83 -19.49
C ARG A 123 -18.52 0.13 -18.33
N SER A 124 -19.35 1.16 -18.53
CA SER A 124 -19.70 2.09 -17.45
C SER A 124 -20.65 1.44 -16.44
N GLN A 125 -21.53 0.54 -16.88
CA GLN A 125 -22.35 -0.28 -15.98
C GLN A 125 -21.50 -1.24 -15.13
N ALA A 126 -20.52 -1.93 -15.74
CA ALA A 126 -19.58 -2.78 -15.02
C ALA A 126 -18.73 -1.99 -14.01
N PHE A 127 -18.28 -0.78 -14.38
CA PHE A 127 -17.58 0.10 -13.44
C PHE A 127 -18.50 0.57 -12.30
N ARG A 128 -19.76 0.96 -12.56
CA ARG A 128 -20.75 1.28 -11.52
C ARG A 128 -20.98 0.12 -10.55
N ALA A 129 -21.05 -1.11 -11.05
CA ALA A 129 -21.17 -2.30 -10.20
C ALA A 129 -19.92 -2.51 -9.32
N ALA A 130 -18.72 -2.32 -9.87
CA ALA A 130 -17.47 -2.40 -9.10
C ALA A 130 -17.36 -1.30 -8.03
N MET A 131 -17.78 -0.06 -8.35
CA MET A 131 -17.88 1.05 -7.40
C MET A 131 -18.83 0.71 -6.24
N TRP A 132 -20.04 0.25 -6.57
CA TRP A 132 -21.04 -0.15 -5.57
C TRP A 132 -20.52 -1.29 -4.67
N ALA A 133 -19.85 -2.29 -5.25
CA ALA A 133 -19.25 -3.39 -4.50
C ALA A 133 -18.18 -2.89 -3.52
N TRP A 134 -17.33 -1.94 -3.92
CA TRP A 134 -16.32 -1.33 -3.05
C TRP A 134 -16.95 -0.60 -1.85
N GLU A 135 -17.97 0.24 -2.10
CA GLU A 135 -18.70 0.95 -1.04
C GLU A 135 -19.43 -0.02 -0.08
N ALA A 136 -19.99 -1.10 -0.63
CA ALA A 136 -20.57 -2.20 0.16
C ALA A 136 -19.52 -2.96 1.00
N GLY A 137 -18.23 -2.70 0.82
CA GLY A 137 -17.12 -3.36 1.52
C GLY A 137 -16.72 -4.72 0.94
N MET A 138 -17.17 -5.05 -0.27
CA MET A 138 -16.66 -6.22 -0.99
C MET A 138 -15.23 -5.95 -1.44
N THR A 139 -14.31 -6.81 -1.03
CA THR A 139 -12.90 -6.71 -1.41
C THR A 139 -12.55 -7.68 -2.55
N PRO A 140 -11.52 -7.38 -3.35
CA PRO A 140 -10.92 -8.35 -4.27
C PRO A 140 -10.54 -9.70 -3.63
N HIS A 141 -10.14 -9.75 -2.35
CA HIS A 141 -9.81 -11.03 -1.71
C HIS A 141 -11.07 -11.81 -1.31
N ALA A 142 -12.13 -11.12 -0.88
CA ALA A 142 -13.43 -11.75 -0.66
C ALA A 142 -13.93 -12.43 -1.94
N LEU A 143 -13.78 -11.79 -3.10
CA LEU A 143 -14.09 -12.40 -4.40
C LEU A 143 -13.27 -13.69 -4.63
N VAL A 144 -11.93 -13.64 -4.47
CA VAL A 144 -11.05 -14.81 -4.60
C VAL A 144 -11.47 -15.96 -3.67
N ARG A 145 -11.83 -15.67 -2.42
CA ARG A 145 -12.34 -16.67 -1.46
C ARG A 145 -13.69 -17.24 -1.89
N THR A 146 -14.64 -16.41 -2.30
CA THR A 146 -15.99 -16.86 -2.70
C THR A 146 -16.00 -17.72 -3.97
N LEU A 147 -15.02 -17.53 -4.85
CA LEU A 147 -14.86 -18.35 -6.06
C LEU A 147 -14.20 -19.72 -5.80
N GLY A 148 -13.80 -20.00 -4.56
CA GLY A 148 -13.37 -21.32 -4.10
C GLY A 148 -12.33 -21.97 -5.03
N PRO A 149 -12.63 -23.11 -5.68
CA PRO A 149 -11.71 -23.80 -6.59
C PRO A 149 -11.14 -22.94 -7.73
N TRP A 150 -11.81 -21.86 -8.14
CA TRP A 150 -11.33 -20.96 -9.21
C TRP A 150 -10.47 -19.80 -8.70
N GLY A 151 -10.45 -19.55 -7.38
CA GLY A 151 -9.62 -18.53 -6.73
C GLY A 151 -8.12 -18.63 -7.07
N PRO A 152 -7.48 -19.82 -6.95
CA PRO A 152 -6.06 -20.01 -7.30
C PRO A 152 -5.73 -19.54 -8.72
N GLY A 153 -6.53 -19.93 -9.73
CA GLY A 153 -6.28 -19.59 -11.13
C GLY A 153 -6.30 -18.10 -11.44
N LEU A 154 -7.10 -17.32 -10.69
CA LEU A 154 -7.10 -15.85 -10.80
C LEU A 154 -5.82 -15.23 -10.23
N CYS A 155 -5.39 -15.71 -9.05
CA CYS A 155 -4.12 -15.30 -8.43
C CYS A 155 -2.92 -15.67 -9.32
N GLU A 156 -2.90 -16.88 -9.89
CA GLU A 156 -1.83 -17.32 -10.79
C GLU A 156 -1.76 -16.47 -12.06
N LYS A 157 -2.89 -16.20 -12.70
CA LYS A 157 -2.96 -15.37 -13.91
C LYS A 157 -2.46 -13.95 -13.66
N TYR A 158 -2.81 -13.37 -12.50
CA TYR A 158 -2.27 -12.07 -12.09
C TYR A 158 -0.74 -12.10 -11.93
N VAL A 159 -0.20 -13.11 -11.23
CA VAL A 159 1.25 -13.23 -10.99
C VAL A 159 2.02 -13.42 -12.30
N VAL A 160 1.58 -14.32 -13.19
CA VAL A 160 2.25 -14.55 -14.49
C VAL A 160 2.20 -13.29 -15.36
N ASN A 161 1.03 -12.65 -15.48
CA ASN A 161 0.91 -11.44 -16.30
C ASN A 161 1.81 -10.31 -15.77
N ARG A 162 1.97 -10.19 -14.44
CA ARG A 162 2.77 -9.11 -13.83
C ARG A 162 4.28 -9.37 -13.83
N PHE A 163 4.73 -10.61 -13.65
CA PHE A 163 6.14 -10.92 -13.40
C PHE A 163 6.84 -11.72 -14.53
N SER A 164 6.14 -12.11 -15.60
CA SER A 164 6.75 -12.82 -16.74
C SER A 164 7.07 -11.95 -17.96
N HIS A 165 6.69 -10.66 -17.98
CA HIS A 165 6.73 -9.81 -19.19
C HIS A 165 7.57 -8.53 -19.04
N HIS A 166 8.21 -8.30 -17.89
CA HIS A 166 9.10 -7.16 -17.64
C HIS A 166 10.45 -7.72 -17.17
N GLY A 167 11.52 -7.36 -17.89
CA GLY A 167 12.76 -8.13 -17.98
C GLY A 167 13.37 -8.60 -16.65
N ASP A 168 13.80 -9.86 -16.62
CA ASP A 168 14.70 -10.49 -15.63
C ASP A 168 14.47 -10.19 -14.13
N THR A 169 13.22 -9.99 -13.72
CA THR A 169 12.90 -9.82 -12.29
C THR A 169 12.70 -11.14 -11.53
N MET A 170 12.15 -12.20 -12.15
CA MET A 170 11.88 -13.49 -11.49
C MET A 170 12.04 -14.69 -12.43
N SER A 171 12.72 -15.73 -11.96
CA SER A 171 12.80 -17.04 -12.63
C SER A 171 11.47 -17.80 -12.54
N SER A 172 11.27 -18.81 -13.41
CA SER A 172 10.08 -19.68 -13.40
C SER A 172 9.82 -20.34 -12.05
N THR A 173 10.89 -20.72 -11.33
CA THR A 173 10.80 -21.31 -9.97
C THR A 173 10.30 -20.29 -8.95
N GLU A 174 10.84 -19.07 -8.98
CA GLU A 174 10.42 -17.99 -8.07
C GLU A 174 8.98 -17.55 -8.36
N ILE A 175 8.58 -17.48 -9.63
CA ILE A 175 7.19 -17.25 -10.05
C ILE A 175 6.29 -18.34 -9.46
N ASN A 176 6.70 -19.62 -9.51
CA ASN A 176 5.92 -20.72 -8.95
C ASN A 176 5.76 -20.63 -7.43
N TRP A 177 6.82 -20.31 -6.68
CA TRP A 177 6.73 -20.07 -5.24
C TRP A 177 5.87 -18.85 -4.91
N PHE A 178 6.00 -17.77 -5.67
CA PHE A 178 5.25 -16.53 -5.46
C PHE A 178 3.76 -16.69 -5.74
N LYS A 179 3.36 -17.51 -6.73
CA LYS A 179 1.95 -17.89 -6.95
C LYS A 179 1.32 -18.47 -5.68
N GLN A 180 2.00 -19.44 -5.05
CA GLN A 180 1.51 -20.11 -3.84
C GLN A 180 1.43 -19.12 -2.67
N TYR A 181 2.50 -18.35 -2.43
CA TYR A 181 2.53 -17.29 -1.43
C TYR A 181 1.39 -16.28 -1.61
N PHE A 182 1.21 -15.76 -2.83
CA PHE A 182 0.21 -14.75 -3.14
C PHE A 182 -1.21 -15.30 -2.97
N TYR A 183 -1.49 -16.51 -3.48
CA TYR A 183 -2.80 -17.14 -3.28
C TYR A 183 -3.13 -17.32 -1.80
N HIS A 184 -2.23 -17.91 -1.00
CA HIS A 184 -2.50 -18.14 0.43
C HIS A 184 -2.60 -16.84 1.25
N SER A 185 -1.82 -15.81 0.89
CA SER A 185 -1.95 -14.45 1.44
C SER A 185 -3.34 -13.84 1.20
N VAL A 186 -3.88 -14.00 -0.02
CA VAL A 186 -5.17 -13.45 -0.44
C VAL A 186 -6.34 -14.29 0.08
N ALA A 187 -6.25 -15.62 0.03
CA ALA A 187 -7.30 -16.55 0.42
C ALA A 187 -7.50 -16.67 1.95
N ALA A 188 -6.56 -16.17 2.76
CA ALA A 188 -6.69 -16.12 4.21
C ALA A 188 -7.93 -15.30 4.67
N PRO A 189 -8.44 -15.54 5.90
CA PRO A 189 -9.60 -14.82 6.45
C PRO A 189 -9.48 -13.29 6.34
N GLY A 190 -10.60 -12.66 5.96
CA GLY A 190 -10.64 -11.21 5.78
C GLY A 190 -10.55 -10.47 7.10
N SER A 191 -9.79 -9.38 7.11
CA SER A 191 -9.51 -8.59 8.31
C SER A 191 -9.12 -7.15 7.91
N GLY A 192 -7.83 -6.82 7.86
CA GLY A 192 -7.33 -5.47 7.57
C GLY A 192 -7.72 -4.95 6.18
N GLU A 193 -8.03 -5.83 5.23
CA GLU A 193 -8.54 -5.44 3.92
C GLU A 193 -9.86 -4.65 3.95
N TYR A 194 -10.71 -4.83 4.98
CA TYR A 194 -11.96 -4.10 5.13
C TYR A 194 -11.75 -2.61 5.49
N ALA A 195 -10.53 -2.25 5.91
CA ALA A 195 -10.12 -0.86 6.08
C ALA A 195 -10.07 -0.07 4.77
N LEU A 196 -9.97 -0.74 3.61
CA LEU A 196 -9.79 -0.08 2.33
C LEU A 196 -10.83 1.00 2.04
N ARG A 197 -12.12 0.68 2.16
CA ARG A 197 -13.21 1.63 1.88
C ARG A 197 -13.16 2.88 2.75
N HIS A 198 -12.58 2.77 3.95
CA HIS A 198 -12.45 3.85 4.93
C HIS A 198 -11.18 4.68 4.75
N LEU A 199 -10.15 4.13 4.11
CA LEU A 199 -8.90 4.83 3.82
C LEU A 199 -8.87 5.41 2.40
N LEU A 200 -9.41 4.66 1.44
CA LEU A 200 -9.38 4.96 0.02
C LEU A 200 -10.80 4.93 -0.58
N ALA A 201 -11.17 6.02 -1.25
CA ALA A 201 -12.22 5.99 -2.25
C ALA A 201 -11.81 5.09 -3.44
N PRO A 202 -12.77 4.58 -4.23
CA PRO A 202 -12.49 3.79 -5.42
C PRO A 202 -11.47 4.47 -6.37
N GLY A 203 -10.66 3.66 -7.06
CA GLY A 203 -9.52 4.18 -7.83
C GLY A 203 -8.28 4.51 -6.97
N ALA A 204 -8.28 4.12 -5.69
CA ALA A 204 -7.18 4.28 -4.74
C ALA A 204 -6.86 5.74 -4.35
N TRP A 205 -7.84 6.64 -4.46
CA TRP A 205 -7.76 7.99 -3.93
C TRP A 205 -7.93 8.00 -2.41
N ALA A 206 -6.97 8.56 -1.67
CA ALA A 206 -7.12 8.65 -0.22
C ALA A 206 -8.23 9.65 0.18
N HIS A 207 -9.08 9.26 1.13
CA HIS A 207 -10.11 10.15 1.67
C HIS A 207 -9.50 11.36 2.40
N GLU A 208 -8.32 11.19 3.00
CA GLU A 208 -7.51 12.30 3.52
C GLU A 208 -6.11 12.32 2.86
N PRO A 209 -5.90 13.11 1.79
CA PRO A 209 -4.65 13.12 1.02
C PRO A 209 -3.41 13.57 1.80
N LEU A 210 -2.29 12.90 1.53
CA LEU A 210 -0.99 13.16 2.14
C LEU A 210 -0.38 14.52 1.74
N THR A 211 -0.74 15.11 0.59
CA THR A 211 -0.20 16.43 0.15
C THR A 211 -0.45 17.55 1.17
N ASN A 212 -1.53 17.45 1.95
CA ASN A 212 -1.82 18.38 3.04
C ASN A 212 -1.12 17.91 4.33
N ARG A 213 -1.35 16.66 4.75
CA ARG A 213 -0.82 16.10 6.01
C ARG A 213 0.72 16.14 6.11
N LEU A 214 1.44 15.85 5.03
CA LEU A 214 2.91 15.76 5.05
C LEU A 214 3.61 17.10 5.30
N GLN A 215 2.91 18.22 5.16
CA GLN A 215 3.43 19.54 5.57
C GLN A 215 3.72 19.56 7.07
N GLU A 216 3.01 18.79 7.90
CA GLU A 216 3.22 18.72 9.36
C GLU A 216 4.30 17.71 9.81
N LEU A 217 4.78 16.83 8.92
CA LEU A 217 5.54 15.58 9.23
C LEU A 217 6.69 15.66 10.25
N LYS A 218 7.39 16.79 10.39
CA LYS A 218 8.66 16.98 11.15
C LYS A 218 9.85 16.18 10.62
N VAL A 219 9.76 14.84 10.52
CA VAL A 219 10.89 13.94 10.20
C VAL A 219 11.38 14.05 8.75
N PRO A 220 12.65 13.71 8.45
CA PRO A 220 13.16 13.63 7.08
C PRO A 220 12.37 12.63 6.22
N VAL A 221 12.11 12.99 4.96
CA VAL A 221 11.35 12.16 4.01
C VAL A 221 12.05 12.01 2.66
N THR A 222 12.08 10.78 2.15
CA THR A 222 12.49 10.45 0.79
C THR A 222 11.33 9.80 0.05
N PHE A 223 11.05 10.28 -1.16
CA PHE A 223 10.12 9.66 -2.10
C PHE A 223 10.88 8.86 -3.14
N ILE A 224 10.43 7.63 -3.43
CA ILE A 224 10.97 6.76 -4.47
C ILE A 224 9.83 6.40 -5.41
N TYR A 225 10.02 6.59 -6.72
CA TYR A 225 9.04 6.24 -7.75
C TYR A 225 9.73 5.53 -8.92
N GLY A 226 9.02 4.64 -9.60
CA GLY A 226 9.42 4.20 -10.93
C GLY A 226 9.20 5.30 -11.98
N LYS A 227 9.90 5.24 -13.10
CA LYS A 227 9.61 6.06 -14.28
C LYS A 227 8.20 5.80 -14.83
N GLU A 228 7.79 4.53 -14.83
CA GLU A 228 6.51 4.04 -15.36
C GLU A 228 5.65 3.49 -14.20
N ASP A 229 5.35 4.37 -13.25
CA ASP A 229 4.63 4.04 -12.03
C ASP A 229 3.13 4.42 -12.09
N TRP A 230 2.30 3.73 -11.31
CA TRP A 230 0.85 3.96 -11.31
C TRP A 230 0.47 5.34 -10.75
N MET A 231 1.21 5.81 -9.74
CA MET A 231 1.19 7.21 -9.34
C MET A 231 2.27 8.00 -10.05
N ARG A 232 1.86 9.03 -10.78
CA ARG A 232 2.75 9.94 -11.51
C ARG A 232 3.79 10.60 -10.58
N PRO A 233 5.11 10.45 -10.85
CA PRO A 233 6.17 11.02 -10.02
C PRO A 233 6.09 12.56 -9.86
N GLN A 234 5.46 13.24 -10.83
CA GLN A 234 5.27 14.69 -10.84
C GLN A 234 4.60 15.20 -9.55
N HIS A 235 3.61 14.48 -9.01
CA HIS A 235 2.93 14.87 -7.77
C HIS A 235 3.84 14.83 -6.54
N ALA A 236 4.84 13.94 -6.53
CA ALA A 236 5.84 13.92 -5.47
C ALA A 236 6.87 15.04 -5.64
N VAL A 237 7.23 15.41 -6.87
CA VAL A 237 8.07 16.60 -7.14
C VAL A 237 7.35 17.87 -6.69
N GLU A 238 6.10 18.07 -7.09
CA GLU A 238 5.25 19.19 -6.65
C GLU A 238 5.14 19.30 -5.12
N LEU A 239 4.91 18.17 -4.45
CA LEU A 239 4.86 18.11 -2.98
C LEU A 239 6.23 18.43 -2.37
N VAL A 240 7.33 17.95 -2.97
CA VAL A 240 8.67 18.24 -2.48
C VAL A 240 9.04 19.71 -2.63
N GLU A 241 8.65 20.40 -3.70
CA GLU A 241 8.85 21.86 -3.79
C GLU A 241 8.09 22.63 -2.69
N LYS A 242 6.87 22.19 -2.33
CA LYS A 242 6.15 22.76 -1.16
C LYS A 242 6.89 22.50 0.16
N LEU A 243 7.40 21.28 0.35
CA LEU A 243 8.11 20.88 1.58
C LEU A 243 9.52 21.51 1.72
N LYS A 244 10.18 21.86 0.61
CA LYS A 244 11.51 22.52 0.62
C LYS A 244 11.54 23.87 1.32
N GLN A 245 10.40 24.57 1.41
CA GLN A 245 10.31 25.85 2.12
C GLN A 245 10.56 25.73 3.62
N GLN A 246 10.48 24.52 4.18
CA GLN A 246 10.63 24.25 5.61
C GLN A 246 11.62 23.12 5.94
N ARG A 247 12.05 22.30 4.96
CA ARG A 247 12.79 21.04 5.17
C ARG A 247 13.73 20.71 4.00
N GLN A 248 14.48 19.60 4.14
CA GLN A 248 15.29 19.00 3.06
C GLN A 248 14.73 17.63 2.60
N PRO A 249 13.51 17.58 2.00
CA PRO A 249 12.98 16.35 1.43
C PRO A 249 13.76 15.92 0.18
N ARG A 250 13.71 14.63 -0.17
CA ARG A 250 14.36 14.08 -1.38
C ARG A 250 13.35 13.33 -2.27
N VAL A 251 13.52 13.41 -3.59
CA VAL A 251 12.81 12.54 -4.55
C VAL A 251 13.86 11.79 -5.37
N SER A 252 13.62 10.51 -5.60
CA SER A 252 14.38 9.67 -6.52
C SER A 252 13.43 8.98 -7.49
N VAL A 253 13.55 9.27 -8.78
CA VAL A 253 12.82 8.58 -9.84
C VAL A 253 13.78 7.56 -10.46
N LEU A 254 13.45 6.28 -10.34
CA LEU A 254 14.26 5.18 -10.83
C LEU A 254 13.93 4.90 -12.31
N PRO A 255 14.92 4.52 -13.14
CA PRO A 255 14.65 4.03 -14.49
C PRO A 255 13.80 2.74 -14.45
N ALA A 256 13.21 2.41 -15.60
CA ALA A 256 12.56 1.12 -15.83
C ALA A 256 13.60 0.03 -16.11
#